data_AF-A0A6M1YY94-F1
#
_entry.id   AF-A0A6M1YY94-F1
#
_cell.length_a   1.000
_cell.length_b   1.000
_cell.length_c   1.000
_cell.angle_alpha   90.00
_cell.angle_beta   90.00
_cell.angle_gamma   90.00
#
_symmetry.space_group_name_H-M   'P 1'
#
loop_
_entity.id
_entity.type
_entity.pdbx_description
1 polymer ?
#
loop_
_entity_poly.entity_id
_entity_poly.type
_entity_poly.pdbx_seq_one_letter_code
_entity_poly.pdbx_strand_id
1 'polypeptide(L)'
;MNKGLFIRIFLCIGFFGFCIYTYIDMQNEITELRIRIPQLTKEVRRIEEGNTRLLFEIEAFESPENLMRLAGLSEYAHLKFPTGPQVLTLNVERASKSLSEKRGDRMRTKPSITFASGGNP
;
A
#
# COMPACT_ATOMS: atom_id res chain seq x y z
N MET A 1 56.68 31.38 24.21
CA MET A 1 56.67 29.94 23.84
C MET A 1 55.43 29.34 24.50
N ASN A 2 54.50 28.71 23.76
CA ASN A 2 53.29 27.95 24.23
C ASN A 2 52.12 27.99 23.21
N LYS A 3 52.20 28.83 22.16
CA LYS A 3 51.15 28.96 21.13
C LYS A 3 50.78 27.63 20.46
N GLY A 4 51.76 26.75 20.22
CA GLY A 4 51.52 25.42 19.64
C GLY A 4 50.74 24.46 20.55
N LEU A 5 50.83 24.62 21.86
CA LEU A 5 50.11 23.78 22.82
C LEU A 5 48.63 24.19 22.88
N PHE A 6 48.35 25.51 22.88
CA PHE A 6 46.99 26.02 22.76
C PHE A 6 46.30 25.60 21.47
N ILE A 7 46.99 25.67 20.33
CA ILE A 7 46.45 25.24 19.04
C ILE A 7 46.12 23.75 19.04
N ARG A 8 47.00 22.90 19.58
CA ARG A 8 46.75 21.45 19.70
C ARG A 8 45.54 21.15 20.58
N ILE A 9 45.41 21.82 21.73
CA ILE A 9 44.25 21.64 22.62
C ILE A 9 42.95 22.05 21.91
N PHE A 10 42.94 23.20 21.24
CA PHE A 10 41.77 23.65 20.48
C PHE A 10 41.38 22.68 19.38
N LEU A 11 42.36 22.12 18.67
CA LEU A 11 42.13 21.16 17.60
C LEU A 11 41.59 19.83 18.16
N CYS A 12 42.10 19.37 19.31
CA CYS A 12 41.56 18.19 20.00
C CYS A 12 40.11 18.41 20.47
N ILE A 13 39.81 19.56 21.08
CA ILE A 13 38.45 19.86 21.54
C ILE A 13 37.51 19.99 20.35
N GLY A 14 37.94 20.64 19.27
CA GLY A 14 37.15 20.78 18.04
C GLY A 14 36.86 19.43 17.39
N PHE A 15 37.87 18.56 17.27
CA PHE A 15 37.71 17.21 16.72
C PHE A 15 36.78 16.36 17.59
N PHE A 16 36.95 16.42 18.90
CA PHE A 16 36.09 15.68 19.84
C PHE A 16 34.63 16.17 19.78
N GLY A 17 34.43 17.50 19.74
CA GLY A 17 33.12 18.09 19.56
C GLY A 17 32.47 17.71 18.23
N PHE A 18 33.25 17.69 17.15
CA PHE A 18 32.79 17.25 15.84
C PHE A 18 32.36 15.78 15.84
N CYS A 19 33.17 14.88 16.41
CA CYS A 19 32.82 13.46 16.56
C CYS A 19 31.51 13.27 17.34
N ILE A 20 31.35 13.98 18.46
CA ILE A 20 30.10 13.93 19.26
C ILE A 20 28.92 14.44 18.46
N TYR A 21 29.08 15.55 17.74
CA TYR A 21 28.02 16.12 16.91
C TYR A 21 27.54 15.12 15.85
N THR A 22 28.48 14.52 15.09
CA THR A 22 28.14 13.49 14.09
C THR A 22 27.49 12.26 14.70
N TYR A 23 27.88 11.89 15.93
CA TYR A 23 27.31 10.74 16.62
C TYR A 23 25.85 10.99 17.05
N ILE A 24 25.54 12.20 17.55
CA ILE A 24 24.19 12.61 17.90
C ILE A 24 23.30 12.67 16.65
N ASP A 25 23.81 13.20 15.55
CA ASP A 25 23.04 13.34 14.31
C ASP A 25 22.66 11.97 13.74
N MET A 26 23.58 11.01 13.76
CA MET A 26 23.30 9.63 13.36
C MET A 26 22.27 8.95 14.28
N GLN A 27 22.28 9.25 15.58
CA GLN A 27 21.26 8.76 16.51
C GLN A 27 19.88 9.38 16.27
N ASN A 28 19.83 10.66 15.88
CA ASN A 28 18.57 11.33 15.56
C ASN A 28 17.90 10.71 14.34
N GLU A 29 18.67 10.37 13.29
CA GLU A 29 18.13 9.71 12.10
C GLU A 29 17.53 8.33 12.42
N ILE A 30 18.24 7.53 13.23
CA ILE A 30 17.75 6.22 13.70
C ILE A 30 16.48 6.38 14.55
N THR A 31 16.44 7.42 15.39
CA THR A 31 15.29 7.72 16.27
C THR A 31 14.08 8.15 15.44
N GLU A 32 14.28 8.98 14.42
CA GLU A 32 13.22 9.40 13.51
C GLU A 32 12.62 8.20 12.76
N LEU A 33 13.46 7.30 12.25
CA LEU A 33 13.01 6.06 11.63
C LEU A 33 12.22 5.18 12.59
N ARG A 34 12.70 5.03 13.83
CA ARG A 34 11.99 4.24 14.87
C ARG A 34 10.65 4.83 15.28
N ILE A 35 10.44 6.13 15.12
CA ILE A 35 9.14 6.77 15.37
C ILE A 35 8.18 6.56 14.19
N ARG A 36 8.68 6.61 12.95
CA ARG A 36 7.85 6.41 11.75
C ARG A 36 7.35 4.97 11.57
N ILE A 37 8.17 3.97 11.92
CA ILE A 37 7.80 2.55 11.80
C ILE A 37 6.50 2.20 12.55
N PRO A 38 6.33 2.48 13.85
CA PRO A 38 5.10 2.13 14.57
C PRO A 38 3.89 2.95 14.10
N GLN A 39 4.09 4.14 13.54
CA GLN A 39 3.00 4.91 12.93
C GLN A 39 2.47 4.22 11.68
N LEU A 40 3.37 3.81 10.77
CA LEU A 40 3.00 3.04 9.57
C LEU A 40 2.37 1.69 9.94
N THR A 41 2.91 0.97 10.93
CA THR A 41 2.35 -0.32 11.36
C THR A 41 0.93 -0.16 11.90
N LYS A 42 0.64 0.92 12.64
CA LYS A 42 -0.73 1.21 13.11
C LYS A 42 -1.68 1.49 11.96
N GLU A 43 -1.22 2.20 10.94
CA GLU A 43 -2.04 2.53 9.78
C GLU A 43 -2.36 1.28 8.93
N VAL A 44 -1.36 0.45 8.66
CA VAL A 44 -1.57 -0.84 7.97
C VAL A 44 -2.53 -1.73 8.74
N ARG A 45 -2.34 -1.86 10.05
CA ARG A 45 -3.22 -2.66 10.90
C ARG A 45 -4.66 -2.15 10.89
N ARG A 46 -4.87 -0.83 10.95
CA ARG A 46 -6.21 -0.23 10.85
C ARG A 46 -6.89 -0.57 9.51
N ILE A 47 -6.13 -0.57 8.42
CA ILE A 47 -6.63 -0.92 7.09
C ILE A 47 -6.96 -2.42 7.02
N GLU A 48 -6.11 -3.29 7.55
CA GLU A 48 -6.36 -4.73 7.61
C GLU A 48 -7.57 -5.10 8.46
N GLU A 49 -7.72 -4.48 9.63
CA GLU A 49 -8.89 -4.64 10.49
C GLU A 49 -10.17 -4.18 9.78
N GLY A 50 -10.10 -3.05 9.07
CA GLY A 50 -11.19 -2.59 8.20
C GLY A 50 -11.54 -3.59 7.11
N ASN A 51 -10.54 -4.06 6.37
CA ASN A 51 -10.73 -5.03 5.30
C ASN A 51 -11.32 -6.35 5.82
N THR A 52 -10.87 -6.82 6.97
CA THR A 52 -11.38 -8.04 7.62
C THR A 52 -12.84 -7.86 8.03
N ARG A 53 -13.19 -6.71 8.60
CA ARG A 53 -14.58 -6.38 8.94
C ARG A 53 -15.47 -6.32 7.70
N LEU A 54 -15.02 -5.63 6.65
CA LEU A 54 -15.75 -5.53 5.38
C LEU A 54 -15.93 -6.91 4.74
N LEU A 55 -14.90 -7.76 4.78
CA LEU A 55 -14.97 -9.11 4.23
C LEU A 55 -15.96 -9.98 5.01
N PHE A 56 -15.98 -9.87 6.34
CA PHE A 56 -16.98 -10.53 7.17
C PHE A 56 -18.41 -10.03 6.89
N GLU A 57 -18.58 -8.73 6.68
CA GLU A 57 -19.87 -8.13 6.35
C GLU A 57 -20.35 -8.60 4.96
N ILE A 58 -19.46 -8.61 3.96
CA ILE A 58 -19.73 -9.18 2.64
C ILE A 58 -20.11 -10.65 2.75
N GLU A 59 -19.36 -11.46 3.49
CA GLU A 59 -19.65 -12.88 3.66
C GLU A 59 -20.99 -13.11 4.37
N ALA A 60 -21.35 -12.27 5.34
CA ALA A 60 -22.65 -12.32 5.98
C ALA A 60 -23.79 -11.96 5.00
N PHE A 61 -23.60 -10.96 4.13
CA PHE A 61 -24.57 -10.59 3.10
C PHE A 61 -24.68 -11.61 1.97
N GLU A 62 -23.56 -12.22 1.57
CA GLU A 62 -23.48 -13.21 0.50
C GLU A 62 -23.76 -14.64 0.98
N SER A 63 -23.96 -14.84 2.28
CA SER A 63 -24.31 -16.16 2.82
C SER A 63 -25.64 -16.63 2.21
N PRO A 64 -25.68 -17.86 1.64
CA PRO A 64 -26.84 -18.35 0.90
C PRO A 64 -28.10 -18.44 1.78
N GLU A 65 -27.93 -18.69 3.07
CA GLU A 65 -29.02 -18.69 4.05
C GLU A 65 -29.64 -17.29 4.22
N ASN A 66 -28.82 -16.25 4.30
CA ASN A 66 -29.29 -14.87 4.42
C ASN A 66 -29.96 -14.41 3.12
N LEU A 67 -29.39 -14.73 1.95
CA LEU A 67 -29.98 -14.45 0.65
C LEU A 67 -31.33 -15.16 0.46
N MET A 68 -31.44 -16.43 0.87
CA MET A 68 -32.72 -17.14 0.86
C MET A 68 -33.75 -16.51 1.79
N ARG A 69 -33.32 -16.02 2.96
CA ARG A 69 -34.20 -15.32 3.89
C ARG A 69 -34.71 -14.00 3.32
N LEU A 70 -33.84 -13.21 2.67
CA LEU A 70 -34.25 -11.97 1.99
C LEU A 70 -35.19 -12.24 0.81
N ALA A 71 -34.96 -13.31 0.04
CA ALA A 71 -35.81 -13.67 -1.09
C ALA A 71 -37.26 -14.01 -0.67
N GLY A 72 -37.48 -14.40 0.59
CA GLY A 72 -38.80 -14.66 1.15
C GLY A 72 -39.57 -13.42 1.64
N LEU A 73 -38.91 -12.26 1.74
CA LEU A 73 -39.56 -11.02 2.17
C LEU A 73 -40.33 -10.38 1.00
N SER A 74 -41.53 -9.87 1.28
CA SER A 74 -42.41 -9.25 0.27
C SER A 74 -41.78 -8.04 -0.44
N GLU A 75 -40.83 -7.36 0.22
CA GLU A 75 -40.06 -6.24 -0.33
C GLU A 75 -39.23 -6.64 -1.55
N TYR A 76 -38.79 -7.90 -1.64
CA TYR A 76 -37.97 -8.43 -2.73
C TYR A 76 -38.78 -9.29 -3.72
N ALA A 77 -40.11 -9.36 -3.59
CA ALA A 77 -40.97 -10.15 -4.46
C ALA A 77 -40.96 -9.71 -5.94
N HIS A 78 -40.42 -8.52 -6.22
CA HIS A 78 -40.22 -8.01 -7.57
C HIS A 78 -38.95 -8.54 -8.26
N LEU A 79 -38.01 -9.13 -7.51
CA LEU A 79 -36.83 -9.78 -8.10
C LEU A 79 -37.23 -11.10 -8.76
N LYS A 80 -36.95 -11.22 -10.06
CA LYS A 80 -37.13 -12.47 -10.79
C LYS A 80 -35.90 -13.35 -10.61
N PHE A 81 -36.13 -14.64 -10.39
CA PHE A 81 -35.03 -15.62 -10.41
C PHE A 81 -34.36 -15.60 -11.79
N PRO A 82 -33.03 -15.48 -11.85
CA PRO A 82 -32.33 -15.47 -13.13
C PRO A 82 -32.55 -16.81 -13.83
N THR A 83 -32.95 -16.74 -15.09
CA THR A 83 -33.07 -17.92 -15.95
C THR A 83 -31.67 -18.35 -16.39
N GLY A 84 -31.43 -19.65 -16.58
CA GLY A 84 -30.11 -20.23 -16.89
C GLY A 84 -29.15 -19.42 -17.80
N PRO A 85 -29.57 -18.77 -18.90
CA PRO A 85 -28.68 -17.97 -19.75
C PRO A 85 -28.16 -16.66 -19.11
N GLN A 86 -28.71 -16.20 -17.99
CA GLN A 86 -28.27 -14.99 -17.27
C GLN A 86 -27.25 -15.27 -16.17
N VAL A 87 -27.01 -16.54 -15.84
CA VAL A 87 -26.06 -16.94 -14.80
C VAL A 87 -24.68 -17.12 -15.42
N LEU A 88 -23.78 -16.19 -15.15
CA LEU A 88 -22.39 -16.25 -15.62
C LEU A 88 -21.53 -17.03 -14.61
N THR A 89 -21.21 -18.28 -14.91
CA THR A 89 -20.32 -19.10 -14.08
C THR A 89 -18.85 -18.77 -14.39
N LEU A 90 -18.18 -18.07 -13.47
CA LEU A 90 -16.76 -17.76 -13.61
C LEU A 90 -15.91 -18.91 -13.07
N ASN A 91 -15.12 -19.55 -13.95
CA ASN A 91 -14.14 -20.55 -13.53
C ASN A 91 -12.88 -19.85 -12.99
N VAL A 92 -12.72 -19.92 -11.67
CA VAL A 92 -11.67 -19.23 -10.90
C VAL A 92 -10.25 -19.59 -11.36
N GLU A 93 -10.01 -20.82 -11.82
CA GLU A 93 -8.68 -21.25 -12.30
C GLU A 93 -8.25 -20.59 -13.60
N ARG A 94 -9.19 -20.24 -14.47
CA ARG A 94 -8.89 -19.55 -15.73
C ARG A 94 -8.70 -18.05 -15.51
N ALA A 95 -9.45 -17.48 -14.57
CA ALA A 95 -9.36 -16.06 -14.22
C ALA A 95 -7.99 -15.71 -13.60
N SER A 96 -7.49 -16.53 -12.67
CA SER A 96 -6.20 -16.29 -12.01
C SER A 96 -5.00 -16.35 -12.97
N LYS A 97 -5.03 -17.28 -13.94
CA LYS A 97 -4.01 -17.37 -15.00
C LYS A 97 -4.00 -16.14 -15.91
N SER A 98 -5.18 -15.66 -16.33
CA SER A 98 -5.28 -14.47 -17.19
C SER A 98 -4.84 -13.16 -16.50
N LEU A 99 -4.96 -13.09 -15.17
CA LEU A 99 -4.53 -11.97 -14.34
C LEU A 99 -3.02 -11.98 -14.07
N SER A 100 -2.40 -13.16 -13.91
CA SER A 100 -0.94 -13.25 -13.79
C SER A 100 -0.24 -12.92 -15.12
N GLU A 101 -0.84 -13.34 -16.24
CA GLU A 101 -0.32 -13.07 -17.58
C GLU A 101 -0.41 -11.58 -17.96
N LYS A 102 -1.54 -10.92 -17.68
CA LYS A 102 -1.68 -9.46 -17.87
C LYS A 102 -0.77 -8.62 -16.97
N ARG A 103 -0.33 -9.15 -15.82
CA ARG A 103 0.57 -8.45 -14.90
C ARG A 103 2.03 -8.51 -15.36
N GLY A 104 2.41 -9.54 -16.13
CA GLY A 104 3.72 -9.65 -16.78
C GLY A 104 3.91 -8.65 -17.93
N ASP A 105 2.86 -8.39 -18.72
CA ASP A 105 2.94 -7.50 -19.89
C ASP A 105 3.03 -6.02 -19.55
N ARG A 106 2.47 -5.60 -18.41
CA ARG A 106 2.49 -4.19 -18.00
C ARG A 106 3.87 -3.70 -17.50
N MET A 107 4.82 -4.61 -17.25
CA MET A 107 6.21 -4.25 -16.92
C MET A 107 7.11 -4.05 -18.16
N ARG A 108 6.66 -4.35 -19.39
CA ARG A 108 7.50 -4.29 -20.60
C ARG A 108 7.38 -3.03 -21.45
N THR A 109 6.36 -2.20 -21.23
CA THR A 109 6.14 -1.00 -22.05
C THR A 109 6.46 0.27 -21.25
N LYS A 110 7.69 0.79 -21.43
CA LYS A 110 7.99 2.19 -21.14
C LYS A 110 6.99 3.06 -21.93
N PRO A 111 6.30 4.03 -21.31
CA PRO A 111 5.52 4.99 -22.07
C PRO A 111 6.49 5.88 -22.85
N SER A 112 6.61 5.66 -24.16
CA SER A 112 7.24 6.60 -25.07
C SER A 112 6.22 7.72 -25.32
N ILE A 113 6.45 8.88 -24.70
CA ILE A 113 5.63 10.07 -24.86
C ILE A 113 6.07 10.71 -26.19
N THR A 114 5.39 10.40 -27.28
CA THR A 114 5.59 11.09 -28.56
C THR A 114 4.69 12.32 -28.57
N PHE A 115 5.28 13.50 -28.47
CA PHE A 115 4.60 14.77 -28.72
C PHE A 115 4.23 14.86 -30.20
N ALA A 116 2.92 14.85 -30.49
CA ALA A 116 2.42 15.19 -31.82
C ALA A 116 2.53 16.72 -31.99
N SER A 117 3.55 17.17 -32.73
CA SER A 117 3.61 18.52 -33.27
C SER A 117 2.66 18.61 -34.47
N GLY A 118 1.72 19.55 -34.41
CA GLY A 118 0.69 19.75 -35.41
C GLY A 118 1.24 20.25 -36.74
N GLY A 119 0.61 19.77 -37.82
CA GLY A 119 0.77 20.30 -39.17
C GLY A 119 -0.28 19.65 -40.06
N ASN A 120 -1.31 20.41 -40.39
CA ASN A 120 -2.41 20.07 -41.29
C ASN A 120 -2.77 21.38 -42.03
N PRO A 121 -3.36 21.36 -43.23
CA PRO A 121 -3.28 20.41 -44.33
C PRO A 121 -2.37 20.87 -45.49
#